data_AF-A0A1B2LVG1-F1
#
_entry.id   AF-A0A1B2LVG1-F1
#
_cell.length_a   1.000
_cell.length_b   1.000
_cell.length_c   1.000
_cell.angle_alpha   90.00
_cell.angle_beta   90.00
_cell.angle_gamma   90.00
#
_symmetry.space_group_name_H-M   'P 1'
#
loop_
_entity.id
_entity.type
_entity.pdbx_description
1 polymer ?
#
loop_
_entity_poly.entity_id
_entity_poly.type
_entity_poly.pdbx_seq_one_letter_code
_entity_poly.pdbx_strand_id
1 'polypeptide(L)'
;MINRGSLFLRKLSLWHQNLAKLLTRFYYKRIDVQGTKSAKPTLFLASHRNGATDGQIYVWALDETPSLISIQMLRKWFLRLLFDGIPVVRPKDVARYGISPQAVASPIQQAITQIAQGGSLCLMPEGSSEWQHQALPYKTGMAQIVQQLKQQQIDFEVQCLGLFYSRPDGFKSRVSIVFGTAFYPQSNDIEQIQQELSTALKEVSVHCQSIAHFNQTQALAWQHCQSQDSDYGQAFLAAQQQTLLDPPASLIQPHVWLHQRLIQLFFIVAFFPTVVVARLAQKASDGRNNVTFFRLLGGFYGSLFTLLYWAILCYFTPILAIFIIIVGHLAWYYYPEPTPINLSADLGR
;
A
#
# COMPACT_ATOMS: atom_id res chain seq x y z
N MET A 1 -5.74 -23.55 -14.45
CA MET A 1 -5.64 -23.06 -15.84
C MET A 1 -4.87 -21.75 -15.82
N ILE A 2 -3.57 -21.80 -16.09
CA ILE A 2 -2.74 -20.62 -16.26
C ILE A 2 -2.88 -20.25 -17.74
N ASN A 3 -3.49 -19.11 -18.01
CA ASN A 3 -3.89 -18.70 -19.35
C ASN A 3 -2.64 -18.54 -20.24
N ARG A 4 -2.56 -19.30 -21.33
CA ARG A 4 -1.56 -19.13 -22.37
C ARG A 4 -1.86 -17.80 -23.10
N GLY A 5 -0.93 -16.86 -23.04
CA GLY A 5 -0.80 -15.70 -23.94
C GLY A 5 -2.10 -15.03 -24.39
N SER A 6 -2.82 -14.35 -23.49
CA SER A 6 -3.88 -13.46 -23.95
C SER A 6 -3.26 -12.21 -24.56
N LEU A 7 -3.48 -12.01 -25.86
CA LEU A 7 -3.27 -10.78 -26.65
C LEU A 7 -4.06 -9.54 -26.15
N PHE A 8 -4.55 -9.57 -24.92
CA PHE A 8 -5.40 -8.53 -24.34
C PHE A 8 -4.66 -7.79 -23.23
N LEU A 9 -4.76 -6.47 -23.27
CA LEU A 9 -4.34 -5.58 -22.19
C LEU A 9 -4.92 -6.07 -20.87
N ARG A 10 -4.04 -6.34 -19.90
CA ARG A 10 -4.49 -6.71 -18.57
C ARG A 10 -4.96 -5.47 -17.84
N LYS A 11 -6.14 -5.58 -17.23
CA LYS A 11 -6.75 -4.56 -16.39
C LYS A 11 -7.27 -5.22 -15.12
N LEU A 12 -7.17 -4.51 -14.00
CA LEU A 12 -7.83 -4.93 -12.76
C LEU A 12 -9.34 -4.89 -12.98
N SER A 13 -10.02 -6.00 -12.69
CA SER A 13 -11.49 -6.02 -12.78
C SER A 13 -12.14 -5.00 -11.84
N LEU A 14 -13.35 -4.51 -12.18
CA LEU A 14 -14.14 -3.65 -11.30
C LEU A 14 -14.36 -4.24 -9.90
N TRP A 15 -14.51 -5.57 -9.79
CA TRP A 15 -14.61 -6.26 -8.50
C TRP A 15 -13.40 -5.95 -7.60
N HIS A 16 -12.20 -6.22 -8.09
CA HIS A 16 -10.96 -5.97 -7.36
C HIS A 16 -10.75 -4.49 -7.05
N GLN A 17 -11.09 -3.59 -7.98
CA GLN A 17 -10.97 -2.15 -7.76
C GLN A 17 -11.90 -1.69 -6.62
N ASN A 18 -13.18 -2.06 -6.70
CA ASN A 18 -14.18 -1.65 -5.71
C ASN A 18 -13.94 -2.30 -4.36
N LEU A 19 -13.54 -3.57 -4.32
CA LEU A 19 -13.22 -4.26 -3.08
C LEU A 19 -11.97 -3.67 -2.42
N ALA A 20 -10.92 -3.36 -3.19
CA ALA A 20 -9.74 -2.68 -2.68
C ALA A 20 -10.10 -1.31 -2.10
N LYS A 21 -10.87 -0.49 -2.83
CA LYS A 21 -11.35 0.82 -2.37
C LYS A 21 -12.21 0.67 -1.10
N LEU A 22 -13.13 -0.29 -1.04
CA LEU A 22 -13.97 -0.56 0.13
C LEU A 22 -13.15 -0.94 1.38
N LEU A 23 -12.27 -1.94 1.25
CA LEU A 23 -11.47 -2.46 2.36
C LEU A 23 -10.51 -1.39 2.90
N THR A 24 -9.83 -0.67 2.00
CA THR A 24 -8.89 0.37 2.38
C THR A 24 -9.60 1.62 2.92
N ARG A 25 -10.79 1.99 2.40
CA ARG A 25 -11.63 3.06 2.96
C ARG A 25 -12.18 2.72 4.34
N PHE A 26 -12.48 1.46 4.60
CA PHE A 26 -12.88 1.01 5.93
C PHE A 26 -11.72 1.09 6.94
N TYR A 27 -10.52 0.66 6.50
CA TYR A 27 -9.34 0.57 7.36
C TYR A 27 -8.65 1.90 7.62
N TYR A 28 -8.43 2.71 6.57
CA TYR A 28 -7.76 4.00 6.67
C TYR A 28 -8.77 5.13 6.85
N LYS A 29 -8.37 6.19 7.56
CA LYS A 29 -9.22 7.36 7.78
C LYS A 29 -9.34 8.20 6.51
N ARG A 30 -8.22 8.43 5.83
CA ARG A 30 -8.15 9.09 4.53
C ARG A 30 -7.02 8.48 3.68
N ILE A 31 -7.23 8.52 2.38
CA ILE A 31 -6.26 8.15 1.36
C ILE A 31 -6.27 9.31 0.38
N ASP A 32 -5.24 10.13 0.46
CA ASP A 32 -5.09 11.32 -0.36
C ASP A 32 -4.18 11.01 -1.56
N VAL A 33 -4.46 11.62 -2.70
CA VAL A 33 -3.68 11.45 -3.93
C VAL A 33 -3.27 12.83 -4.40
N GLN A 34 -1.95 13.06 -4.48
CA GLN A 34 -1.35 14.33 -4.85
C GLN A 34 -0.66 14.21 -6.22
N GLY A 35 -0.99 15.13 -7.12
CA GLY A 35 -0.53 15.11 -8.51
C GLY A 35 -1.46 14.34 -9.43
N THR A 36 -1.06 14.18 -10.70
CA THR A 36 -1.91 13.63 -11.75
C THR A 36 -1.25 12.45 -12.45
N LYS A 37 -2.06 11.42 -12.74
CA LYS A 37 -1.65 10.25 -13.51
C LYS A 37 -1.40 10.64 -14.96
N SER A 38 -0.31 10.17 -15.55
CA SER A 38 -0.07 10.34 -16.99
C SER A 38 -1.20 9.74 -17.84
N ALA A 39 -1.51 10.43 -18.94
CA ALA A 39 -2.45 9.97 -19.96
C ALA A 39 -1.84 8.97 -20.96
N LYS A 40 -0.50 8.84 -20.99
CA LYS A 40 0.20 7.92 -21.89
C LYS A 40 0.32 6.52 -21.30
N PRO A 41 0.59 5.48 -22.12
CA PRO A 41 1.10 4.20 -21.66
C PRO A 41 2.29 4.43 -20.72
N THR A 42 2.19 3.98 -19.47
CA THR A 42 3.14 4.38 -18.42
C THR A 42 3.65 3.18 -17.62
N LEU A 43 4.96 3.15 -17.42
CA LEU A 43 5.59 2.35 -16.37
C LEU A 43 5.58 3.16 -15.07
N PHE A 44 4.64 2.82 -14.18
CA PHE A 44 4.59 3.41 -12.85
C PHE A 44 5.59 2.72 -11.93
N LEU A 45 6.52 3.50 -11.37
CA LEU A 45 7.48 3.03 -10.36
C LEU A 45 7.01 3.47 -8.99
N ALA A 46 6.57 2.53 -8.18
CA ALA A 46 5.91 2.78 -6.91
C ALA A 46 6.78 2.35 -5.73
N SER A 47 6.93 3.23 -4.74
CA SER A 47 7.57 2.85 -3.46
C SER A 47 6.77 1.77 -2.72
N HIS A 48 7.45 0.90 -1.98
CA HIS A 48 6.85 -0.29 -1.34
C HIS A 48 7.11 -0.27 0.17
N ARG A 49 6.05 -0.10 0.98
CA ARG A 49 6.17 0.18 2.42
C ARG A 49 5.26 -0.67 3.30
N ASN A 50 4.12 -1.13 2.81
CA ASN A 50 3.12 -1.84 3.62
C ASN A 50 2.60 -3.11 2.92
N GLY A 51 3.53 -3.83 2.27
CA GLY A 51 3.32 -5.17 1.74
C GLY A 51 2.20 -5.23 0.71
N ALA A 52 1.45 -6.32 0.71
CA ALA A 52 0.38 -6.54 -0.27
C ALA A 52 -0.70 -5.44 -0.24
N THR A 53 -0.83 -4.71 0.86
CA THR A 53 -1.78 -3.58 0.99
C THR A 53 -1.43 -2.45 0.03
N ASP A 54 -0.16 -2.22 -0.29
CA ASP A 54 0.25 -1.14 -1.19
C ASP A 54 -0.42 -1.27 -2.55
N GLY A 55 -0.51 -2.49 -3.08
CA GLY A 55 -1.19 -2.76 -4.34
C GLY A 55 -2.67 -2.38 -4.32
N GLN A 56 -3.35 -2.54 -3.17
CA GLN A 56 -4.75 -2.12 -2.99
C GLN A 56 -4.87 -0.60 -2.84
N ILE A 57 -3.87 0.05 -2.24
CA ILE A 57 -3.85 1.50 -2.08
C ILE A 57 -3.59 2.21 -3.41
N TYR A 58 -2.68 1.71 -4.24
CA TYR A 58 -2.41 2.30 -5.55
C TYR A 58 -3.61 2.27 -6.51
N VAL A 59 -4.63 1.46 -6.26
CA VAL A 59 -5.91 1.51 -7.01
C VAL A 59 -6.57 2.89 -6.92
N TRP A 60 -6.36 3.65 -5.84
CA TRP A 60 -6.88 5.02 -5.71
C TRP A 60 -6.23 6.02 -6.67
N ALA A 61 -5.00 5.76 -7.10
CA ALA A 61 -4.22 6.63 -7.97
C ALA A 61 -4.13 6.11 -9.41
N LEU A 62 -4.17 4.78 -9.58
CA LEU A 62 -3.88 4.11 -10.85
C LEU A 62 -5.10 3.39 -11.45
N ASP A 63 -6.23 3.36 -10.76
CA ASP A 63 -7.49 2.72 -11.18
C ASP A 63 -7.32 1.27 -11.65
N GLU A 64 -7.52 1.01 -12.94
CA GLU A 64 -7.48 -0.33 -13.55
C GLU A 64 -6.07 -0.82 -13.88
N THR A 65 -5.04 0.01 -13.70
CA THR A 65 -3.65 -0.35 -14.01
C THR A 65 -3.22 -1.56 -13.17
N PRO A 66 -2.82 -2.69 -13.78
CA PRO A 66 -2.35 -3.85 -13.05
C PRO A 66 -0.98 -3.59 -12.41
N SER A 67 -0.75 -4.19 -11.24
CA SER A 67 0.58 -4.29 -10.65
C SER A 67 1.21 -5.65 -10.91
N LEU A 68 2.54 -5.71 -10.85
CA LEU A 68 3.24 -6.99 -10.69
C LEU A 68 2.99 -7.52 -9.28
N ILE A 69 2.45 -8.73 -9.17
CA ILE A 69 2.07 -9.35 -7.90
C ILE A 69 2.73 -10.71 -7.74
N SER A 70 3.16 -11.05 -6.53
CA SER A 70 3.68 -12.39 -6.27
C SER A 70 2.62 -13.46 -6.55
N ILE A 71 3.03 -14.53 -7.24
CA ILE A 71 2.21 -15.70 -7.51
C ILE A 71 1.59 -16.29 -6.23
N GLN A 72 2.24 -16.13 -5.07
CA GLN A 72 1.72 -16.55 -3.78
C GLN A 72 0.31 -15.99 -3.51
N MET A 73 0.08 -14.71 -3.86
CA MET A 73 -1.22 -14.05 -3.66
C MET A 73 -2.30 -14.60 -4.58
N LEU A 74 -1.91 -15.19 -5.71
CA LEU A 74 -2.84 -15.72 -6.71
C LEU A 74 -3.03 -17.24 -6.61
N ARG A 75 -2.33 -17.94 -5.70
CA ARG A 75 -2.42 -19.40 -5.57
C ARG A 75 -3.71 -19.88 -4.93
N LYS A 76 -4.16 -19.21 -3.87
CA LYS A 76 -5.32 -19.65 -3.10
C LYS A 76 -6.57 -18.93 -3.59
N TRP A 77 -7.67 -19.66 -3.77
CA TRP A 77 -8.92 -19.10 -4.29
C TRP A 77 -9.45 -17.94 -3.45
N PHE A 78 -9.31 -18.03 -2.13
CA PHE A 78 -9.77 -17.00 -1.19
C PHE A 78 -8.88 -15.74 -1.23
N LEU A 79 -7.60 -15.84 -1.60
CA LEU A 79 -6.75 -14.67 -1.84
C LEU A 79 -7.07 -14.02 -3.18
N ARG A 80 -7.41 -14.81 -4.20
CA ARG A 80 -7.86 -14.32 -5.52
C ARG A 80 -9.18 -13.56 -5.49
N LEU A 81 -9.90 -13.56 -4.37
CA LEU A 81 -11.03 -12.64 -4.19
C LEU A 81 -10.57 -11.21 -3.93
N LEU A 82 -9.37 -11.03 -3.34
CA LEU A 82 -8.86 -9.76 -2.84
C LEU A 82 -7.75 -9.17 -3.72
N PHE A 83 -7.12 -10.01 -4.55
CA PHE A 83 -5.95 -9.65 -5.33
C PHE A 83 -6.06 -10.11 -6.78
N ASP A 84 -5.69 -9.19 -7.66
CA ASP A 84 -5.48 -9.42 -9.08
C ASP A 84 -4.23 -8.63 -9.51
N GLY A 85 -3.64 -9.02 -10.63
CA GLY A 85 -2.38 -8.45 -11.12
C GLY A 85 -1.55 -9.46 -11.89
N ILE A 86 -0.48 -8.97 -12.51
CA ILE A 86 0.40 -9.75 -13.35
C ILE A 86 1.30 -10.64 -12.47
N PRO A 87 1.22 -11.99 -12.58
CA PRO A 87 1.90 -12.90 -11.68
C PRO A 87 3.43 -12.89 -11.88
N VAL A 88 4.15 -12.85 -10.77
CA VAL A 88 5.60 -12.97 -10.70
C VAL A 88 5.99 -14.13 -9.77
N VAL A 89 6.84 -15.02 -10.27
CA VAL A 89 7.50 -16.06 -9.46
C VAL A 89 8.81 -15.50 -8.95
N ARG A 90 8.95 -15.36 -7.63
CA ARG A 90 10.20 -14.91 -7.00
C ARG A 90 11.08 -16.13 -6.65
N PRO A 91 12.40 -15.98 -6.52
CA PRO A 91 13.27 -17.10 -6.11
C PRO A 91 12.83 -17.80 -4.82
N LYS A 92 12.37 -17.03 -3.83
CA LYS A 92 11.80 -17.59 -2.59
C LYS A 92 10.52 -18.39 -2.79
N ASP A 93 9.71 -18.05 -3.79
CA ASP A 93 8.48 -18.78 -4.11
C ASP A 93 8.81 -20.14 -4.76
N VAL A 94 9.90 -20.23 -5.54
CA VAL A 94 10.45 -21.49 -6.07
C VAL A 94 10.87 -22.41 -4.92
N ALA A 95 11.72 -21.90 -4.01
CA ALA A 95 12.21 -22.68 -2.88
C ALA A 95 11.10 -23.11 -1.91
N ARG A 96 10.15 -22.22 -1.60
CA ARG A 96 9.09 -22.47 -0.62
C ARG A 96 7.99 -23.39 -1.15
N TYR A 97 7.72 -23.37 -2.45
CA TYR A 97 6.54 -24.01 -3.03
C TYR A 97 6.81 -24.95 -4.20
N GLY A 98 8.07 -25.15 -4.59
CA GLY A 98 8.43 -26.01 -5.72
C GLY A 98 7.89 -25.53 -7.06
N ILE A 99 7.68 -24.22 -7.22
CA ILE A 99 7.13 -23.65 -8.46
C ILE A 99 8.25 -23.49 -9.48
N SER A 100 8.10 -24.07 -10.67
CA SER A 100 9.06 -23.82 -11.76
C SER A 100 9.12 -22.33 -12.11
N PRO A 101 10.32 -21.72 -12.27
CA PRO A 101 10.46 -20.36 -12.78
C PRO A 101 9.76 -20.15 -14.13
N GLN A 102 9.61 -21.20 -14.93
CA GLN A 102 8.94 -21.20 -16.23
C GLN A 102 7.42 -21.34 -16.12
N ALA A 103 6.87 -21.50 -14.91
CA ALA A 103 5.42 -21.66 -14.71
C ALA A 103 4.62 -20.39 -15.02
N VAL A 104 5.28 -19.22 -15.09
CA VAL A 104 4.70 -17.95 -15.52
C VAL A 104 5.63 -17.28 -16.54
N ALA A 105 5.07 -16.44 -17.41
CA ALA A 105 5.86 -15.65 -18.34
C ALA A 105 6.81 -14.69 -17.59
N SER A 106 7.95 -14.35 -18.20
CA SER A 106 8.91 -13.41 -17.63
C SER A 106 8.21 -12.11 -17.21
N PRO A 107 8.38 -11.64 -15.95
CA PRO A 107 7.78 -10.39 -15.48
C PRO A 107 8.17 -9.18 -16.35
N ILE A 108 9.41 -9.16 -16.82
CA ILE A 108 9.92 -8.14 -17.73
C ILE A 108 9.18 -8.20 -19.07
N GLN A 109 9.04 -9.41 -19.64
CA GLN A 109 8.32 -9.58 -20.91
C GLN A 109 6.85 -9.20 -20.79
N GLN A 110 6.19 -9.54 -19.67
CA GLN A 110 4.81 -9.16 -19.42
C GLN A 110 4.67 -7.63 -19.30
N ALA A 111 5.62 -6.97 -18.64
CA ALA A 111 5.63 -5.52 -18.54
C ALA A 111 5.78 -4.82 -19.89
N ILE A 112 6.74 -5.29 -20.70
CA ILE A 112 6.97 -4.75 -22.05
C ILE A 112 5.74 -4.98 -22.92
N THR A 113 5.18 -6.19 -22.91
CA THR A 113 3.98 -6.53 -23.70
C THR A 113 2.80 -5.65 -23.32
N GLN A 114 2.57 -5.44 -22.02
CA GLN A 114 1.49 -4.60 -21.52
C GLN A 114 1.62 -3.14 -22.01
N ILE A 115 2.82 -2.57 -21.92
CA ILE A 115 3.06 -1.16 -22.30
C ILE A 115 3.06 -1.00 -23.83
N ALA A 116 3.68 -1.91 -24.57
CA ALA A 116 3.70 -1.90 -26.03
C ALA A 116 2.30 -2.01 -26.66
N GLN A 117 1.35 -2.63 -25.96
CA GLN A 117 -0.06 -2.70 -26.38
C GLN A 117 -0.88 -1.44 -26.02
N GLY A 118 -0.24 -0.40 -25.49
CA GLY A 118 -0.89 0.86 -25.09
C GLY A 118 -1.44 0.87 -23.67
N GLY A 119 -1.11 -0.14 -22.85
CA GLY A 119 -1.48 -0.20 -21.45
C GLY A 119 -0.46 0.45 -20.52
N SER A 120 -0.79 0.48 -19.24
CA SER A 120 0.15 0.87 -18.18
C SER A 120 0.39 -0.28 -17.21
N LEU A 121 1.47 -0.18 -16.42
CA LEU A 121 1.85 -1.16 -15.41
C LEU A 121 2.39 -0.47 -14.16
N CYS A 122 2.03 -0.97 -12.99
CA CYS A 122 2.67 -0.61 -11.72
C CYS A 122 3.72 -1.64 -11.31
N LEU A 123 4.94 -1.17 -11.04
CA LEU A 123 6.07 -1.96 -10.54
C LEU A 123 6.57 -1.35 -9.23
N MET A 124 6.77 -2.22 -8.24
CA MET A 124 7.46 -1.86 -6.99
C MET A 124 8.90 -2.40 -7.04
N PRO A 125 9.90 -1.56 -7.39
CA PRO A 125 11.22 -2.05 -7.79
C PRO A 125 12.08 -2.53 -6.61
N GLU A 126 11.64 -2.34 -5.36
CA GLU A 126 12.32 -2.82 -4.15
C GLU A 126 12.26 -4.35 -3.99
N GLY A 127 11.17 -4.98 -4.45
CA GLY A 127 10.93 -6.43 -4.33
C GLY A 127 10.62 -6.94 -2.91
N SER A 128 10.71 -6.08 -1.91
CA SER A 128 10.26 -6.24 -0.53
C SER A 128 9.73 -4.89 -0.01
N SER A 129 9.08 -4.88 1.15
CA SER A 129 8.45 -3.68 1.74
C SER A 129 8.88 -3.46 3.18
N GLU A 130 10.11 -3.86 3.53
CA GLU A 130 10.59 -3.72 4.91
C GLU A 130 10.44 -2.28 5.39
N TRP A 131 9.93 -2.11 6.60
CA TRP A 131 9.62 -0.79 7.12
C TRP A 131 10.89 -0.08 7.61
N GLN A 132 11.52 0.68 6.71
CA GLN A 132 12.79 1.38 6.97
C GLN A 132 12.70 2.91 6.78
N HIS A 133 13.78 3.60 7.14
CA HIS A 133 13.96 5.05 7.04
C HIS A 133 14.23 5.53 5.60
N GLN A 134 14.51 4.61 4.68
CA GLN A 134 14.65 4.84 3.25
C GLN A 134 14.17 3.62 2.47
N ALA A 135 13.91 3.78 1.18
CA ALA A 135 13.60 2.67 0.29
C ALA A 135 14.73 1.64 0.22
N LEU A 136 14.38 0.37 -0.01
CA LEU A 136 15.34 -0.70 -0.25
C LEU A 136 16.04 -0.53 -1.62
N PRO A 137 17.19 -1.21 -1.85
CA PRO A 137 17.85 -1.16 -3.14
C PRO A 137 16.95 -1.60 -4.29
N TYR A 138 16.77 -0.73 -5.28
CA TYR A 138 15.94 -0.99 -6.46
C TYR A 138 16.58 -2.04 -7.37
N LYS A 139 15.77 -2.98 -7.86
CA LYS A 139 16.20 -4.04 -8.77
C LYS A 139 16.38 -3.52 -10.19
N THR A 140 17.38 -4.05 -10.89
CA THR A 140 17.72 -3.70 -12.29
C THR A 140 16.61 -3.99 -13.30
N GLY A 141 15.62 -4.81 -12.94
CA GLY A 141 14.49 -5.13 -13.81
C GLY A 141 13.71 -3.90 -14.30
N MET A 142 13.65 -2.81 -13.52
CA MET A 142 13.01 -1.57 -13.98
C MET A 142 13.77 -0.93 -15.16
N ALA A 143 15.10 -0.91 -15.11
CA ALA A 143 15.94 -0.39 -16.18
C ALA A 143 15.92 -1.28 -17.42
N GLN A 144 15.87 -2.61 -17.24
CA GLN A 144 15.73 -3.57 -18.33
C GLN A 144 14.44 -3.39 -19.12
N ILE A 145 13.31 -3.16 -18.43
CA ILE A 145 12.01 -2.88 -19.07
C ILE A 145 12.11 -1.61 -19.92
N VAL A 146 12.61 -0.51 -19.33
CA VAL A 146 12.78 0.77 -20.02
C VAL A 146 13.69 0.62 -21.25
N GLN A 147 14.87 0.01 -21.09
CA GLN A 147 15.82 -0.16 -22.19
C GLN A 147 15.18 -0.92 -23.37
N GLN A 148 14.44 -2.00 -23.09
CA GLN A 148 13.79 -2.78 -24.14
C GLN A 148 12.62 -2.04 -24.80
N LEU A 149 11.84 -1.26 -24.04
CA LEU A 149 10.79 -0.39 -24.61
C LEU A 149 11.38 0.66 -25.56
N LYS A 150 12.52 1.26 -25.18
CA LYS A 150 13.25 2.23 -26.03
C LYS A 150 13.80 1.58 -27.29
N GLN A 151 14.40 0.40 -27.18
CA GLN A 151 14.90 -0.37 -28.34
C GLN A 151 13.80 -0.73 -29.33
N GLN A 152 12.59 -0.99 -28.82
CA GLN A 152 11.39 -1.26 -29.63
C GLN A 152 10.66 0.01 -30.10
N GLN A 153 11.20 1.20 -29.79
CA GLN A 153 10.64 2.50 -30.17
C GLN A 153 9.17 2.68 -29.74
N ILE A 154 8.81 2.14 -28.57
CA ILE A 154 7.48 2.30 -27.99
C ILE A 154 7.34 3.73 -27.45
N ASP A 155 6.19 4.40 -27.69
CA ASP A 155 5.85 5.66 -27.02
C ASP A 155 5.28 5.35 -25.64
N PHE A 156 6.03 5.69 -24.60
CA PHE A 156 5.67 5.46 -23.20
C PHE A 156 6.25 6.55 -22.30
N GLU A 157 5.79 6.60 -21.06
CA GLU A 157 6.39 7.40 -20.00
C GLU A 157 6.75 6.53 -18.79
N VAL A 158 7.66 7.06 -17.97
CA VAL A 158 7.88 6.59 -16.60
C VAL A 158 7.32 7.63 -15.66
N GLN A 159 6.60 7.19 -14.63
CA GLN A 159 6.12 8.08 -13.58
C GLN A 159 6.29 7.43 -12.20
N CYS A 160 6.94 8.14 -11.29
CA CYS A 160 7.22 7.64 -9.95
C CYS A 160 6.08 7.97 -8.98
N LEU A 161 5.81 7.08 -8.02
CA LEU A 161 4.83 7.28 -6.95
C LEU A 161 5.43 7.00 -5.58
N GLY A 162 5.31 7.99 -4.69
CA GLY A 162 5.59 7.88 -3.28
C GLY A 162 4.40 7.44 -2.45
N LEU A 163 4.62 6.60 -1.45
CA LEU A 163 3.60 6.13 -0.54
C LEU A 163 4.00 6.44 0.91
N PHE A 164 3.13 7.20 1.57
CA PHE A 164 3.37 7.73 2.92
C PHE A 164 2.27 7.27 3.86
N TYR A 165 2.66 6.50 4.87
CA TYR A 165 1.77 6.09 5.96
C TYR A 165 2.15 6.85 7.22
N SER A 166 1.19 7.56 7.81
CA SER A 166 1.35 8.11 9.16
C SER A 166 1.62 6.99 10.18
N ARG A 167 0.88 5.89 10.03
CA ARG A 167 1.10 4.64 10.76
C ARG A 167 0.65 3.44 9.90
N PRO A 168 1.57 2.65 9.33
CA PRO A 168 1.22 1.58 8.37
C PRO A 168 0.34 0.50 9.00
N ASP A 169 0.57 0.21 10.29
CA ASP A 169 -0.13 -0.77 11.14
C ASP A 169 -1.28 -0.15 11.95
N GLY A 170 -1.61 1.11 11.74
CA GLY A 170 -2.62 1.83 12.53
C GLY A 170 -4.00 1.76 11.87
N PHE A 171 -4.99 1.13 12.51
CA PHE A 171 -6.37 1.29 12.06
C PHE A 171 -6.76 2.77 12.16
N LYS A 172 -7.38 3.29 11.10
CA LYS A 172 -7.77 4.70 10.93
C LYS A 172 -6.60 5.67 10.89
N SER A 173 -5.41 5.20 10.51
CA SER A 173 -4.33 6.09 10.10
C SER A 173 -4.61 6.74 8.74
N ARG A 174 -3.85 7.78 8.39
CA ARG A 174 -3.86 8.40 7.05
C ARG A 174 -2.77 7.86 6.14
N VAL A 175 -3.09 7.86 4.85
CA VAL A 175 -2.19 7.47 3.75
C VAL A 175 -2.18 8.59 2.72
N SER A 176 -1.02 8.88 2.15
CA SER A 176 -0.88 9.78 1.01
C SER A 176 -0.09 9.11 -0.10
N ILE A 177 -0.55 9.29 -1.33
CA ILE A 177 0.12 8.91 -2.57
C ILE A 177 0.59 10.20 -3.25
N VAL A 178 1.89 10.31 -3.54
CA VAL A 178 2.46 11.49 -4.22
C VAL A 178 3.01 11.09 -5.57
N PHE A 179 2.47 11.66 -6.64
CA PHE A 179 2.99 11.51 -8.00
C PHE A 179 4.23 12.38 -8.21
N GLY A 180 5.23 11.81 -8.87
CA GLY A 180 6.29 12.56 -9.55
C GLY A 180 5.86 13.01 -10.93
N THR A 181 6.66 13.90 -11.52
CA THR A 181 6.51 14.30 -12.92
C THR A 181 6.73 13.09 -13.83
N ALA A 182 5.85 12.87 -14.79
CA ALA A 182 6.05 11.85 -15.81
C ALA A 182 7.16 12.28 -16.78
N PHE A 183 8.01 11.35 -17.18
CA PHE A 183 9.15 11.64 -18.05
C PHE A 183 9.48 10.46 -18.97
N TYR A 184 10.11 10.76 -20.10
CA TYR A 184 10.75 9.75 -20.92
C TYR A 184 12.23 9.64 -20.52
N PRO A 185 12.73 8.46 -20.13
CA PRO A 185 14.12 8.29 -19.73
C PRO A 185 15.10 8.72 -20.83
N GLN A 186 16.14 9.48 -20.50
CA GLN A 186 17.03 10.07 -21.51
C GLN A 186 18.09 9.08 -22.00
N SER A 187 18.72 8.33 -21.10
CA SER A 187 19.82 7.42 -21.48
C SER A 187 19.33 6.13 -22.14
N ASN A 188 20.18 5.53 -22.98
CA ASN A 188 19.99 4.17 -23.52
C ASN A 188 20.85 3.13 -22.79
N ASP A 189 21.82 3.58 -22.00
CA ASP A 189 22.66 2.74 -21.17
C ASP A 189 21.90 2.27 -19.92
N ILE A 190 21.99 0.99 -19.60
CA ILE A 190 21.18 0.38 -18.55
C ILE A 190 21.53 0.91 -17.15
N GLU A 191 22.79 1.22 -16.87
CA GLU A 191 23.23 1.72 -15.57
C GLU A 191 22.79 3.17 -15.38
N GLN A 192 22.90 3.98 -16.43
CA GLN A 192 22.41 5.35 -16.42
C GLN A 192 20.88 5.42 -16.33
N ILE A 193 20.15 4.55 -17.04
CA ILE A 193 18.70 4.42 -16.87
C ILE A 193 18.39 4.05 -15.42
N GLN A 194 19.05 3.04 -14.85
CA GLN A 194 18.84 2.64 -13.47
C GLN A 194 19.03 3.82 -12.51
N GLN A 195 20.07 4.64 -12.70
CA GLN A 195 20.35 5.80 -11.88
C GLN A 195 19.28 6.89 -12.02
N GLU A 196 18.87 7.20 -13.25
CA GLU A 196 17.81 8.17 -13.55
C GLU A 196 16.49 7.78 -12.87
N LEU A 197 16.04 6.55 -13.06
CA LEU A 197 14.84 5.99 -12.44
C LEU A 197 14.91 5.98 -10.92
N SER A 198 16.08 5.59 -10.36
CA SER A 198 16.30 5.56 -8.92
C SER A 198 16.23 6.95 -8.30
N THR A 199 16.75 7.96 -9.01
CA THR A 199 16.76 9.36 -8.57
C THR A 199 15.33 9.90 -8.56
N ALA A 200 14.60 9.74 -9.66
CA ALA A 200 13.21 10.16 -9.77
C ALA A 200 12.30 9.50 -8.72
N LEU A 201 12.50 8.22 -8.40
CA LEU A 201 11.71 7.55 -7.35
C LEU A 201 12.08 8.03 -5.94
N LYS A 202 13.37 8.31 -5.66
CA LYS A 202 13.82 8.88 -4.38
C LYS A 202 13.21 10.25 -4.09
N GLU A 203 13.08 11.10 -5.10
CA GLU A 203 12.53 12.46 -4.95
C GLU A 203 11.10 12.47 -4.39
N VAL A 204 10.30 11.47 -4.74
CA VAL A 204 8.90 11.37 -4.30
C VAL A 204 8.67 10.34 -3.20
N SER A 205 9.69 9.65 -2.71
CA SER A 205 9.55 8.59 -1.71
C SER A 205 10.26 8.93 -0.41
N VAL A 206 10.05 8.10 0.61
CA VAL A 206 10.81 8.23 1.85
C VAL A 206 12.27 7.89 1.61
N HIS A 207 13.13 8.86 1.88
CA HIS A 207 14.57 8.78 1.73
C HIS A 207 15.26 9.64 2.80
N CYS A 208 15.14 9.22 4.06
CA CYS A 208 15.85 9.86 5.16
C CYS A 208 17.26 9.27 5.29
N GLN A 209 18.20 10.06 5.80
CA GLN A 209 19.62 9.67 5.95
C GLN A 209 19.86 8.70 7.13
N SER A 210 18.96 8.69 8.10
CA SER A 210 19.08 7.87 9.32
C SER A 210 17.71 7.63 9.96
N ILE A 211 17.65 6.72 10.93
CA ILE A 211 16.45 6.50 11.76
C ILE A 211 16.05 7.77 12.52
N ALA A 212 17.02 8.51 13.06
CA ALA A 212 16.77 9.76 13.76
C ALA A 212 16.14 10.81 12.83
N HIS A 213 16.67 10.94 11.61
CA HIS A 213 16.11 11.82 10.59
C HIS A 213 14.67 11.41 10.26
N PHE A 214 14.42 10.13 10.00
CA PHE A 214 13.06 9.63 9.73
C PHE A 214 12.07 9.95 10.85
N ASN A 215 12.45 9.70 12.11
CA ASN A 215 11.58 9.95 13.26
C ASN A 215 11.26 11.45 13.43
N GLN A 216 12.25 12.32 13.23
CA GLN A 216 12.03 13.77 13.22
C GLN A 216 11.08 14.19 12.09
N THR A 217 11.35 13.76 10.86
CA THR A 217 10.52 14.06 9.69
C THR A 217 9.08 13.60 9.91
N GLN A 218 8.90 12.38 10.43
CA GLN A 218 7.59 11.84 10.79
C GLN A 218 6.88 12.70 11.83
N ALA A 219 7.59 13.17 12.86
CA ALA A 219 7.04 14.02 13.91
C ALA A 219 6.63 15.40 13.39
N LEU A 220 7.48 16.05 12.60
CA LEU A 220 7.19 17.35 11.99
C LEU A 220 6.00 17.27 11.02
N ALA A 221 5.98 16.27 10.14
CA ALA A 221 4.86 16.04 9.22
C ALA A 221 3.56 15.79 9.97
N TRP A 222 3.60 14.99 11.04
CA TRP A 222 2.44 14.71 11.88
C TRP A 222 1.93 15.98 12.58
N GLN A 223 2.80 16.76 13.20
CA GLN A 223 2.41 18.01 13.87
C GLN A 223 1.82 19.02 12.89
N HIS A 224 2.41 19.17 11.71
CA HIS A 224 1.91 20.05 10.64
C HIS A 224 0.49 19.64 10.20
N CYS A 225 0.28 18.34 9.98
CA CYS A 225 -1.01 17.79 9.56
C CYS A 225 -2.09 17.75 10.66
N GLN A 226 -1.73 18.07 11.90
CA GLN A 226 -2.66 18.21 13.02
C GLN A 226 -3.07 19.67 13.25
N SER A 227 -2.20 20.63 12.93
CA SER A 227 -2.48 22.07 13.03
C SER A 227 -3.09 22.64 11.75
N GLN A 228 -2.78 22.04 10.60
CA GLN A 228 -3.27 22.41 9.28
C GLN A 228 -3.90 21.17 8.63
N ASP A 229 -4.98 21.35 7.86
CA ASP A 229 -5.55 20.25 7.06
C ASP A 229 -4.73 20.05 5.78
N SER A 230 -3.47 19.63 5.96
CA SER A 230 -2.51 19.39 4.90
C SER A 230 -2.38 17.90 4.58
N ASP A 231 -1.97 17.60 3.34
CA ASP A 231 -1.60 16.24 2.92
C ASP A 231 -0.34 15.74 3.65
N TYR A 232 -0.39 14.50 4.14
CA TYR A 232 0.70 13.93 4.93
C TYR A 232 1.97 13.64 4.12
N GLY A 233 1.84 13.22 2.87
CA GLY A 233 2.98 12.91 2.01
C GLY A 233 3.76 14.18 1.63
N GLN A 234 3.04 15.24 1.28
CA GLN A 234 3.64 16.56 1.01
C GLN A 234 4.33 17.12 2.26
N ALA A 235 3.67 17.06 3.42
CA ALA A 235 4.27 17.49 4.68
C ALA A 235 5.52 16.68 5.04
N PHE A 236 5.52 15.36 4.76
CA PHE A 236 6.67 14.49 4.98
C PHE A 236 7.84 14.85 4.06
N LEU A 237 7.60 15.02 2.75
CA LEU A 237 8.63 15.40 1.80
C LEU A 237 9.24 16.76 2.13
N ALA A 238 8.41 17.75 2.49
CA ALA A 238 8.89 19.06 2.92
C ALA A 238 9.74 18.98 4.20
N ALA A 239 9.35 18.15 5.18
CA ALA A 239 10.11 17.95 6.40
C ALA A 239 11.40 17.13 6.19
N GLN A 240 11.45 16.25 5.18
CA GLN A 240 12.63 15.43 4.85
C GLN A 240 13.79 16.26 4.27
N GLN A 241 13.48 17.42 3.68
CA GLN A 241 14.49 18.34 3.16
C GLN A 241 15.14 19.20 4.27
N GLN A 242 14.60 19.17 5.48
CA GLN A 242 15.10 19.95 6.60
C GLN A 242 16.27 19.25 7.29
N THR A 243 17.21 20.04 7.79
CA THR A 243 18.29 19.54 8.64
C THR A 243 17.73 18.96 9.94
N LEU A 244 18.40 17.94 10.48
CA LEU A 244 18.15 17.45 11.83
C LEU A 244 18.24 18.61 12.83
N LEU A 245 17.21 18.75 13.67
CA LEU A 245 17.16 19.72 14.76
C LEU A 245 17.91 19.16 15.97
N ASP A 246 18.42 20.07 16.80
CA ASP A 246 19.02 19.73 18.10
C ASP A 246 18.31 20.53 19.21
N PRO A 247 17.47 19.90 20.08
CA PRO A 247 17.11 18.48 20.06
C PRO A 247 16.17 18.12 18.89
N PRO A 248 16.13 16.85 18.44
CA PRO A 248 15.26 16.43 17.35
C PRO A 248 13.79 16.58 17.74
N ALA A 249 12.96 17.02 16.79
CA ALA A 249 11.52 17.06 16.99
C ALA A 249 11.00 15.66 17.33
N SER A 250 10.15 15.59 18.36
CA SER A 250 9.61 14.35 18.89
C SER A 250 8.10 14.28 18.71
N LEU A 251 7.58 13.05 18.62
CA LEU A 251 6.15 12.82 18.58
C LEU A 251 5.55 13.25 19.93
N ILE A 252 4.61 14.19 19.87
CA ILE A 252 3.81 14.54 21.03
C ILE A 252 2.88 13.35 21.31
N GLN A 253 3.09 12.68 22.44
CA GLN A 253 2.21 11.61 22.90
C GLN A 253 0.82 12.22 23.12
N PRO A 254 -0.21 11.79 22.37
CA PRO A 254 -1.54 12.35 22.55
C PRO A 254 -2.08 11.94 23.91
N HIS A 255 -2.73 12.86 24.61
CA HIS A 255 -3.56 12.49 25.74
C HIS A 255 -4.77 11.69 25.24
N VAL A 256 -4.86 10.41 25.62
CA VAL A 256 -6.00 9.56 25.25
C VAL A 256 -7.15 9.85 26.19
N TRP A 257 -8.13 10.59 25.70
CA TRP A 257 -9.31 10.96 26.48
C TRP A 257 -10.26 9.77 26.68
N LEU A 258 -11.03 9.79 27.78
CA LEU A 258 -12.01 8.75 28.11
C LEU A 258 -13.01 8.49 26.96
N HIS A 259 -13.47 9.56 26.29
CA HIS A 259 -14.40 9.43 25.16
C HIS A 259 -13.81 8.63 23.99
N GLN A 260 -12.49 8.72 23.75
CA GLN A 260 -11.82 7.95 22.70
C GLN A 260 -11.79 6.45 23.04
N ARG A 261 -11.63 6.10 24.33
CA ARG A 261 -11.72 4.71 24.80
C ARG A 261 -13.13 4.15 24.65
N LEU A 262 -14.16 4.95 24.93
CA LEU A 262 -15.55 4.57 24.73
C LEU A 262 -15.87 4.34 23.25
N ILE A 263 -15.41 5.23 22.37
CA ILE A 263 -15.53 5.05 20.92
C ILE A 263 -14.89 3.71 20.49
N GLN A 264 -13.66 3.43 20.94
CA GLN A 264 -13.00 2.15 20.63
C GLN A 264 -13.80 0.95 21.14
N LEU A 265 -14.34 1.03 22.35
CA LEU A 265 -15.16 -0.03 22.94
C LEU A 265 -16.42 -0.28 22.12
N PHE A 266 -17.17 0.77 21.77
CA PHE A 266 -18.38 0.64 20.95
C PHE A 266 -18.09 0.05 19.57
N PHE A 267 -16.99 0.47 18.93
CA PHE A 267 -16.53 -0.15 17.69
C PHE A 267 -16.23 -1.64 17.88
N ILE A 268 -15.49 -2.01 18.93
CA ILE A 268 -15.14 -3.40 19.22
C ILE A 268 -16.39 -4.25 19.49
N VAL A 269 -17.37 -3.74 20.23
CA VAL A 269 -18.60 -4.47 20.55
C VAL A 269 -19.42 -4.69 19.27
N ALA A 270 -19.65 -3.63 18.49
CA ALA A 270 -20.46 -3.74 17.27
C ALA A 270 -19.81 -4.63 16.21
N PHE A 271 -18.47 -4.57 16.05
CA PHE A 271 -17.73 -5.33 15.05
C PHE A 271 -16.94 -6.50 15.67
N PHE A 272 -17.42 -7.06 16.79
CA PHE A 272 -16.65 -8.01 17.60
C PHE A 272 -16.04 -9.16 16.81
N PRO A 273 -16.80 -9.91 15.97
CA PRO A 273 -16.20 -10.99 15.18
C PRO A 273 -15.13 -10.49 14.20
N THR A 274 -15.37 -9.38 13.50
CA THR A 274 -14.40 -8.74 12.59
C THR A 274 -13.09 -8.42 13.32
N VAL A 275 -13.19 -7.75 14.47
CA VAL A 275 -12.03 -7.32 15.25
C VAL A 275 -11.25 -8.52 15.77
N VAL A 276 -11.93 -9.55 16.29
CA VAL A 276 -11.28 -10.76 16.80
C VAL A 276 -10.55 -11.49 15.69
N VAL A 277 -11.21 -11.76 14.56
CA VAL A 277 -10.58 -12.49 13.45
C VAL A 277 -9.43 -11.68 12.84
N ALA A 278 -9.57 -10.37 12.70
CA ALA A 278 -8.48 -9.50 12.26
C ALA A 278 -7.26 -9.56 13.22
N ARG A 279 -7.49 -9.53 14.54
CA ARG A 279 -6.43 -9.65 15.55
C ARG A 279 -5.79 -11.04 15.61
N LEU A 280 -6.54 -12.10 15.31
CA LEU A 280 -6.00 -13.45 15.21
C LEU A 280 -5.14 -13.59 13.96
N ALA A 281 -5.64 -13.13 12.82
CA ALA A 281 -4.90 -13.16 11.55
C ALA A 281 -3.61 -12.35 11.63
N GLN A 282 -3.60 -11.21 12.32
CA GLN A 282 -2.40 -10.38 12.47
C GLN A 282 -1.23 -11.15 13.10
N LYS A 283 -1.46 -12.21 13.89
CA LYS A 283 -0.37 -12.98 14.52
C LYS A 283 0.54 -13.68 13.51
N ALA A 284 0.09 -13.80 12.26
CA ALA A 284 0.90 -14.33 11.16
C ALA A 284 1.80 -13.26 10.50
N SER A 285 1.74 -11.98 10.93
CA SER A 285 2.68 -10.95 10.50
C SER A 285 4.07 -11.26 11.00
N ASP A 286 5.05 -11.24 10.10
CA ASP A 286 6.46 -11.32 10.47
C ASP A 286 7.06 -9.93 10.72
N GLY A 287 6.47 -8.84 10.19
CA GLY A 287 6.96 -7.48 10.40
C GLY A 287 5.85 -6.41 10.34
N ARG A 288 6.21 -5.18 10.71
CA ARG A 288 5.26 -4.04 10.77
C ARG A 288 4.57 -3.76 9.42
N ASN A 289 5.27 -4.00 8.33
CA ASN A 289 4.85 -3.78 6.95
C ASN A 289 3.79 -4.77 6.42
N ASN A 290 3.43 -5.82 7.15
CA ASN A 290 2.37 -6.74 6.71
C ASN A 290 1.27 -7.00 7.74
N VAL A 291 1.33 -6.37 8.92
CA VAL A 291 0.24 -6.37 9.91
C VAL A 291 -1.08 -5.99 9.28
N THR A 292 -1.10 -4.92 8.47
CA THR A 292 -2.33 -4.43 7.84
C THR A 292 -2.88 -5.41 6.81
N PHE A 293 -2.03 -6.07 6.02
CA PHE A 293 -2.47 -7.12 5.10
C PHE A 293 -3.25 -8.21 5.84
N PHE A 294 -2.69 -8.73 6.94
CA PHE A 294 -3.35 -9.78 7.72
C PHE A 294 -4.62 -9.29 8.42
N ARG A 295 -4.65 -8.04 8.90
CA ARG A 295 -5.87 -7.45 9.48
C ARG A 295 -6.96 -7.23 8.45
N LEU A 296 -6.63 -6.80 7.24
CA LEU A 296 -7.59 -6.67 6.14
C LEU A 296 -8.12 -8.03 5.71
N LEU A 297 -7.24 -9.02 5.57
CA LEU A 297 -7.61 -10.40 5.23
C LEU A 297 -8.54 -11.00 6.30
N GLY A 298 -8.12 -10.96 7.56
CA GLY A 298 -8.90 -11.47 8.69
C GLY A 298 -10.18 -10.67 8.92
N GLY A 299 -10.14 -9.36 8.75
CA GLY A 299 -11.29 -8.47 8.88
C GLY A 299 -12.33 -8.72 7.78
N PHE A 300 -11.91 -8.95 6.53
CA PHE A 300 -12.81 -9.29 5.44
C PHE A 300 -13.61 -10.58 5.76
N TYR A 301 -12.93 -11.67 6.13
CA TYR A 301 -13.63 -12.91 6.49
C TYR A 301 -14.38 -12.81 7.83
N GLY A 302 -13.84 -12.05 8.79
CA GLY A 302 -14.48 -11.73 10.06
C GLY A 302 -15.79 -10.94 9.91
N SER A 303 -15.92 -10.15 8.85
CA SER A 303 -17.14 -9.39 8.55
C SER A 303 -18.34 -10.30 8.26
N LEU A 304 -18.12 -11.46 7.66
CA LEU A 304 -19.18 -12.45 7.43
C LEU A 304 -19.80 -12.94 8.74
N PHE A 305 -18.96 -13.16 9.77
CA PHE A 305 -19.42 -13.50 11.12
C PHE A 305 -20.07 -12.32 11.84
N THR A 306 -19.66 -11.09 11.51
CA THR A 306 -20.28 -9.87 12.06
C THR A 306 -21.69 -9.68 11.51
N LEU A 307 -21.91 -9.95 10.21
CA LEU A 307 -23.24 -9.95 9.61
C LEU A 307 -24.14 -11.01 10.24
N LEU A 308 -23.62 -12.22 10.47
CA LEU A 308 -24.38 -13.26 11.18
C LEU A 308 -24.70 -12.87 12.63
N TYR A 309 -23.72 -12.31 13.34
CA TYR A 309 -23.89 -11.76 14.69
C TYR A 309 -24.99 -10.70 14.74
N TRP A 310 -24.99 -9.74 13.80
CA TRP A 310 -26.03 -8.73 13.68
C TRP A 310 -27.39 -9.33 13.34
N ALA A 311 -27.46 -10.31 12.43
CA ALA A 311 -28.71 -10.99 12.09
C ALA A 311 -29.33 -11.71 13.30
N ILE A 312 -28.50 -12.40 14.09
CA ILE A 312 -28.93 -13.06 15.34
C ILE A 312 -29.45 -12.02 16.34
N LEU A 313 -28.72 -10.92 16.55
CA LEU A 313 -29.18 -9.84 17.43
C LEU A 313 -30.50 -9.23 16.94
N CYS A 314 -30.63 -8.96 15.63
CA CYS A 314 -31.87 -8.42 15.07
C CYS A 314 -33.06 -9.35 15.28
N TYR A 315 -32.83 -10.67 15.27
CA TYR A 315 -33.88 -11.66 15.49
C TYR A 315 -34.35 -11.69 16.95
N PHE A 316 -33.44 -11.66 17.93
CA PHE A 316 -33.79 -11.80 19.35
C PHE A 316 -34.07 -10.46 20.04
N THR A 317 -33.33 -9.40 19.70
CA THR A 317 -33.36 -8.10 20.38
C THR A 317 -33.25 -6.93 19.38
N PRO A 318 -34.25 -6.72 18.50
CA PRO A 318 -34.13 -5.80 17.35
C PRO A 318 -33.78 -4.35 17.72
N ILE A 319 -34.36 -3.80 18.78
CA ILE A 319 -34.07 -2.42 19.22
C ILE A 319 -32.60 -2.29 19.66
N LEU A 320 -32.11 -3.25 20.44
CA LEU A 320 -30.72 -3.28 20.88
C LEU A 320 -29.76 -3.50 19.70
N ALA A 321 -30.13 -4.37 18.76
CA ALA A 321 -29.34 -4.63 17.56
C ALA A 321 -29.16 -3.37 16.71
N ILE A 322 -30.24 -2.65 16.43
CA ILE A 322 -30.21 -1.37 15.70
C ILE A 322 -29.33 -0.37 16.44
N PHE A 323 -29.48 -0.24 17.75
CA PHE A 323 -28.65 0.64 18.57
C PHE A 323 -27.16 0.28 18.46
N ILE A 324 -26.79 -0.99 18.64
CA ILE A 324 -25.40 -1.47 18.54
C ILE A 324 -24.81 -1.18 17.14
N ILE A 325 -25.57 -1.43 16.08
CA ILE A 325 -25.13 -1.20 14.70
C ILE A 325 -24.89 0.30 14.46
N ILE A 326 -25.85 1.17 14.81
CA ILE A 326 -25.73 2.62 14.64
C ILE A 326 -24.56 3.17 15.43
N VAL A 327 -24.48 2.86 16.73
CA VAL A 327 -23.40 3.32 17.60
C VAL A 327 -22.05 2.76 17.14
N GLY A 328 -22.02 1.53 16.65
CA GLY A 328 -20.84 0.92 16.03
C GLY A 328 -20.34 1.67 14.81
N HIS A 329 -21.23 2.05 13.89
CA HIS A 329 -20.89 2.83 12.70
C HIS A 329 -20.44 4.25 13.05
N LEU A 330 -21.10 4.90 14.02
CA LEU A 330 -20.65 6.20 14.55
C LEU A 330 -19.26 6.08 15.19
N ALA A 331 -19.04 5.02 15.97
CA ALA A 331 -17.76 4.74 16.59
C ALA A 331 -16.66 4.44 15.55
N TRP A 332 -16.98 3.75 14.46
CA TRP A 332 -16.09 3.61 13.31
C TRP A 332 -15.79 4.96 12.68
N TYR A 333 -16.79 5.82 12.46
CA TYR A 333 -16.59 7.12 11.83
C TYR A 333 -15.68 8.04 12.66
N TYR A 334 -15.92 8.13 13.97
CA TYR A 334 -15.16 8.95 14.92
C TYR A 334 -13.96 8.24 15.56
N TYR A 335 -13.61 7.04 15.07
CA TYR A 335 -12.51 6.26 15.65
C TYR A 335 -11.22 7.10 15.66
N PRO A 336 -10.53 7.20 16.82
CA PRO A 336 -9.39 8.10 16.96
C PRO A 336 -8.25 7.68 16.05
N GLU A 337 -7.70 8.64 15.33
CA GLU A 337 -6.53 8.41 14.48
C GLU A 337 -5.31 8.10 15.36
N PRO A 338 -4.58 7.01 15.10
CA PRO A 338 -3.45 6.63 15.92
C PRO A 338 -2.23 7.51 15.60
N THR A 339 -1.58 8.03 16.64
CA THR A 339 -0.29 8.70 16.50
C THR A 339 0.74 7.75 15.88
N PRO A 340 1.63 8.28 15.03
CA PRO A 340 2.78 7.56 14.51
C PRO A 340 3.60 6.90 15.62
N ILE A 341 4.42 5.92 15.25
CA ILE A 341 5.38 5.29 16.15
C ILE A 341 6.74 5.38 15.50
N ASN A 342 7.70 5.91 16.27
CA ASN A 342 9.11 5.99 15.89
C ASN A 342 9.59 4.63 15.37
N LEU A 343 10.36 4.70 14.30
CA LEU A 343 11.18 3.59 13.87
C LEU A 343 12.27 3.34 14.94
N SER A 344 12.39 2.10 15.40
CA SER A 344 13.51 1.64 16.22
C SER A 344 14.39 0.70 15.39
N ALA A 345 15.64 0.52 15.82
CA ALA A 345 16.57 -0.41 15.15
C ALA A 345 16.06 -1.87 15.16
N ASP A 346 15.23 -2.23 16.14
CA ASP A 346 14.76 -3.61 16.35
C ASP A 346 13.44 -3.94 15.63
N LEU A 347 12.66 -2.93 15.21
CA LEU A 347 11.33 -3.11 14.58
C LEU A 347 11.38 -3.28 13.05
N GLY A 348 12.58 -3.47 12.49
CA GLY A 348 12.80 -3.74 11.07
C GLY A 348 12.71 -5.23 10.69
N ARG A 349 12.42 -6.12 11.64
CA ARG A 349 12.23 -7.56 11.38
C ARG A 349 10.79 -7.96 11.54
#